data_AF-A0A7T0PAS5-F1
#
_entry.id   AF-A0A7T0PAS5-F1
#
_cell.length_a   1.000
_cell.length_b   1.000
_cell.length_c   1.000
_cell.angle_alpha   90.00
_cell.angle_beta   90.00
_cell.angle_gamma   90.00
#
_symmetry.space_group_name_H-M   'P 1'
#
loop_
_entity.id
_entity.type
_entity.pdbx_description
1 polymer ?
#
loop_
_entity_poly.entity_id
_entity_poly.type
_entity_poly.pdbx_seq_one_letter_code
_entity_poly.pdbx_strand_id
1 'polypeptide(L)'
;MISMTCHFPVRATCAVLTIGAAVALGACSSVPNVPSPEEQAAVGHASPAPSPSTASQDKLPGSVIDFPAVQDIEASGSQFAVRTADAVFIGSASSFAAAGTRSGSGTAGPVKVAVDAACGDLTPAEGAFILACGDNVLVMPTDNPGQTTTVAVAEDFPVTAATRTSSGELFVASDSAAKVAVYRDGERVDDFSVAAPTDQLVSVRNQDGQDNVVRIWREDTTIQNLDWENSREGGRLRVGAGVGQISDGLHGVVVAADTNGKRVAIYTAEDVVRLHQFGNTDGTPWATAWDEHRQLAWVTTTDNNQAQAFRIATGVPEPQGSFATLADAHHIAVADDGTVLLGSASGGGLQLLDSLPFDAKESAAKNSATQDSAASESAAAPKN
;
A
#
# COMPACT_ATOMS: atom_id res chain seq x y z
N MET A 1 -13.25 -27.73 75.05
CA MET A 1 -14.15 -27.42 76.18
C MET A 1 -15.47 -26.95 75.58
N ILE A 2 -16.49 -27.80 75.68
CA ILE A 2 -17.76 -27.51 76.37
C ILE A 2 -18.58 -26.48 75.58
N SER A 3 -19.40 -26.90 74.62
CA SER A 3 -20.77 -27.43 74.83
C SER A 3 -21.73 -26.35 75.32
N MET A 4 -22.67 -25.95 74.46
CA MET A 4 -23.95 -25.43 74.92
C MET A 4 -25.04 -25.77 73.90
N THR A 5 -25.66 -26.92 74.14
CA THR A 5 -26.96 -27.33 73.64
C THR A 5 -28.08 -26.63 74.41
N CYS A 6 -29.14 -26.20 73.73
CA CYS A 6 -30.47 -26.09 74.33
C CYS A 6 -31.50 -26.75 73.39
N HIS A 7 -32.19 -27.74 73.94
CA HIS A 7 -33.39 -28.42 73.40
C HIS A 7 -34.62 -27.47 73.56
N PHE A 8 -35.81 -27.63 72.95
CA PHE A 8 -36.70 -28.80 72.81
C PHE A 8 -37.98 -28.36 72.00
N PRO A 9 -39.04 -29.18 71.80
CA PRO A 9 -39.49 -29.74 70.51
C PRO A 9 -40.85 -29.20 70.00
N VAL A 10 -41.19 -29.46 68.72
CA VAL A 10 -42.57 -29.89 68.36
C VAL A 10 -42.49 -30.86 67.18
N ARG A 11 -43.19 -31.99 67.32
CA ARG A 11 -43.40 -33.05 66.33
C ARG A 11 -44.33 -32.59 65.21
N ALA A 12 -44.00 -32.88 63.97
CA ALA A 12 -44.99 -33.10 62.92
C ALA A 12 -44.45 -34.13 61.92
N THR A 13 -45.02 -35.33 61.98
CA THR A 13 -44.84 -36.42 61.03
C THR A 13 -45.64 -36.09 59.78
N CYS A 14 -44.99 -36.02 58.61
CA CYS A 14 -45.68 -36.17 57.33
C CYS A 14 -44.80 -36.99 56.38
N ALA A 15 -45.44 -38.00 55.83
CA ALA A 15 -44.88 -39.07 55.03
C ALA A 15 -44.60 -38.64 53.58
N VAL A 16 -43.54 -39.23 53.02
CA VAL A 16 -43.41 -39.74 51.64
C VAL A 16 -43.78 -38.81 50.48
N LEU A 17 -42.76 -38.37 49.72
CA LEU A 17 -42.72 -38.62 48.29
C LEU A 17 -41.27 -38.64 47.77
N THR A 18 -40.84 -39.81 47.30
CA THR A 18 -39.59 -40.04 46.60
C THR A 18 -39.71 -39.50 45.17
N ILE A 19 -38.88 -38.52 44.79
CA ILE A 19 -38.56 -38.24 43.39
C ILE A 19 -37.05 -38.09 43.29
N GLY A 20 -36.41 -39.08 42.66
CA GLY A 20 -35.00 -39.05 42.35
C GLY A 20 -34.72 -38.00 41.27
N ALA A 21 -33.75 -37.13 41.54
CA ALA A 21 -33.11 -36.31 40.54
C ALA A 21 -31.65 -36.79 40.41
N ALA A 22 -31.43 -37.71 39.48
CA ALA A 22 -30.10 -37.98 38.95
C ALA A 22 -29.69 -36.75 38.14
N VAL A 23 -28.82 -35.91 38.71
CA VAL A 23 -28.19 -34.81 37.97
C VAL A 23 -27.13 -35.44 37.07
N ALA A 24 -27.50 -35.66 35.81
CA ALA A 24 -26.53 -35.87 34.75
C ALA A 24 -25.76 -34.57 34.55
N LEU A 25 -24.47 -34.57 34.88
CA LEU A 25 -23.50 -33.57 34.42
C LEU A 25 -23.29 -33.78 32.91
N GLY A 26 -24.24 -33.28 32.12
CA GLY A 26 -24.18 -33.21 30.67
C GLY A 26 -24.40 -31.77 30.25
N ALA A 27 -23.38 -30.94 30.43
CA ALA A 27 -23.35 -29.59 29.86
C ALA A 27 -21.96 -29.36 29.25
N CYS A 28 -21.81 -29.86 28.01
CA CYS A 28 -20.89 -29.27 27.05
C CYS A 28 -21.36 -27.83 26.84
N SER A 29 -20.62 -26.86 27.35
CA SER A 29 -20.79 -25.47 26.93
C SER A 29 -20.36 -25.39 25.46
N SER A 30 -21.36 -25.33 24.59
CA SER A 30 -21.26 -24.96 23.20
C SER A 30 -20.48 -23.66 23.07
N VAL A 31 -19.25 -23.77 22.54
CA VAL A 31 -18.49 -22.61 22.08
C VAL A 31 -19.31 -21.97 20.96
N PRO A 32 -19.65 -20.68 21.04
CA PRO A 32 -20.38 -20.03 19.96
C PRO A 32 -19.48 -19.97 18.73
N ASN A 33 -19.98 -20.48 17.62
CA ASN A 33 -19.59 -20.13 16.25
C ASN A 33 -18.07 -20.09 15.99
N VAL A 34 -17.43 -21.25 15.90
CA VAL A 34 -16.23 -21.36 15.08
C VAL A 34 -16.70 -21.27 13.63
N PRO A 35 -16.36 -20.21 12.87
CA PRO A 35 -16.73 -20.11 11.47
C PRO A 35 -16.26 -21.38 10.74
N SER A 36 -17.11 -21.89 9.86
CA SER A 36 -16.75 -23.03 9.02
C SER A 36 -15.43 -22.75 8.28
N PRO A 37 -14.66 -23.77 7.85
CA PRO A 37 -13.48 -23.56 7.02
C PRO A 37 -13.74 -22.73 5.76
N GLU A 38 -15.00 -22.64 5.31
CA GLU A 38 -15.46 -21.78 4.20
C GLU A 38 -15.76 -20.32 4.63
N GLU A 39 -16.08 -20.06 5.90
CA GLU A 39 -16.27 -18.72 6.50
C GLU A 39 -14.97 -18.12 7.06
N GLN A 40 -13.93 -18.94 7.26
CA GLN A 40 -12.57 -18.42 7.28
C GLN A 40 -12.26 -18.00 5.85
N ALA A 41 -12.51 -16.73 5.52
CA ALA A 41 -12.00 -16.15 4.28
C ALA A 41 -10.55 -16.63 4.11
N ALA A 42 -10.23 -17.25 2.98
CA ALA A 42 -8.88 -17.72 2.70
C ALA A 42 -7.93 -16.54 2.96
N VAL A 43 -7.11 -16.66 4.00
CA VAL A 43 -6.18 -15.61 4.39
C VAL A 43 -5.01 -15.69 3.42
N GLY A 44 -4.68 -14.59 2.78
CA GLY A 44 -3.64 -14.53 1.75
C GLY A 44 -4.17 -14.72 0.33
N HIS A 45 -3.25 -14.92 -0.61
CA HIS A 45 -3.49 -15.10 -2.04
C HIS A 45 -4.43 -14.04 -2.65
N ALA A 46 -4.30 -12.78 -2.24
CA ALA A 46 -5.13 -11.71 -2.80
C ALA A 46 -4.84 -11.52 -4.29
N SER A 47 -5.93 -11.30 -5.04
CA SER A 47 -5.92 -11.00 -6.47
C SER A 47 -6.94 -9.89 -6.73
N PRO A 48 -6.80 -9.08 -7.79
CA PRO A 48 -7.81 -8.08 -8.11
C PRO A 48 -9.16 -8.75 -8.35
N ALA A 49 -10.24 -8.14 -7.88
CA ALA A 49 -11.58 -8.62 -8.16
C ALA A 49 -11.94 -8.37 -9.63
N PRO A 50 -12.78 -9.22 -10.27
CA PRO A 50 -13.18 -9.02 -11.66
C PRO A 50 -13.83 -7.65 -11.89
N SER A 51 -13.33 -6.90 -12.86
CA SER A 51 -13.90 -5.59 -13.21
C SER A 51 -15.10 -5.70 -14.15
N PRO A 52 -16.17 -4.91 -13.94
CA PRO A 52 -17.20 -4.73 -14.95
C PRO A 52 -16.65 -3.96 -16.16
N SER A 53 -17.26 -4.13 -17.32
CA SER A 53 -16.89 -3.33 -18.49
C SER A 53 -17.21 -1.85 -18.27
N THR A 54 -16.35 -0.96 -18.77
CA THR A 54 -16.61 0.48 -18.74
C THR A 54 -17.70 0.83 -19.76
N ALA A 55 -18.86 1.30 -19.29
CA ALA A 55 -20.01 1.57 -20.16
C ALA A 55 -19.77 2.71 -21.17
N SER A 56 -18.92 3.70 -20.84
CA SER A 56 -18.54 4.79 -21.74
C SER A 56 -17.29 5.50 -21.21
N GLN A 57 -16.19 5.45 -21.95
CA GLN A 57 -14.94 6.14 -21.59
C GLN A 57 -15.10 7.67 -21.59
N ASP A 58 -15.96 8.22 -22.46
CA ASP A 58 -16.24 9.67 -22.56
C ASP A 58 -16.90 10.27 -21.30
N LYS A 59 -17.37 9.42 -20.38
CA LYS A 59 -17.97 9.84 -19.10
C LYS A 59 -16.99 9.75 -17.93
N LEU A 60 -15.79 9.21 -18.16
CA LEU A 60 -14.76 9.16 -17.14
C LEU A 60 -14.17 10.57 -16.95
N PRO A 61 -13.88 10.97 -15.71
CA PRO A 61 -13.19 12.24 -15.46
C PRO A 61 -11.74 12.17 -15.96
N GLY A 62 -11.23 13.33 -16.36
CA GLY A 62 -9.89 13.45 -16.94
C GLY A 62 -9.86 13.10 -18.43
N SER A 63 -8.68 12.75 -18.91
CA SER A 63 -8.43 12.33 -20.29
C SER A 63 -8.15 10.83 -20.35
N VAL A 64 -8.79 10.13 -21.28
CA VAL A 64 -8.48 8.73 -21.58
C VAL A 64 -7.56 8.68 -22.79
N ILE A 65 -6.45 7.95 -22.66
CA ILE A 65 -5.40 7.81 -23.67
C ILE A 65 -5.37 6.34 -24.11
N ASP A 66 -5.46 6.10 -25.41
CA ASP A 66 -5.29 4.75 -25.97
C ASP A 66 -3.90 4.22 -25.65
N PHE A 67 -3.85 3.07 -24.98
CA PHE A 67 -2.62 2.48 -24.48
C PHE A 67 -2.80 0.97 -24.30
N PRO A 68 -1.76 0.15 -24.57
CA PRO A 68 -1.84 -1.28 -24.37
C PRO A 68 -2.06 -1.67 -22.89
N ALA A 69 -2.23 -2.97 -22.64
CA ALA A 69 -2.32 -3.52 -21.30
C ALA A 69 -1.12 -3.07 -20.44
N VAL A 70 -1.45 -2.41 -19.34
CA VAL A 70 -0.49 -1.91 -18.36
C VAL A 70 -0.18 -3.01 -17.35
N GLN A 71 1.08 -3.15 -17.00
CA GLN A 71 1.56 -4.07 -15.96
C GLN A 71 2.05 -3.34 -14.71
N ASP A 72 2.41 -2.06 -14.84
CA ASP A 72 2.78 -1.24 -13.69
C ASP A 72 2.73 0.26 -14.00
N ILE A 73 2.54 1.10 -12.97
CA ILE A 73 2.70 2.56 -13.06
C ILE A 73 3.34 3.09 -11.79
N GLU A 74 4.40 3.87 -11.96
CA GLU A 74 5.04 4.60 -10.87
C GLU A 74 5.22 6.08 -11.19
N ALA A 75 5.30 6.90 -10.15
CA ALA A 75 5.57 8.33 -10.25
C ALA A 75 6.84 8.70 -9.46
N SER A 76 7.67 9.55 -10.05
CA SER A 76 8.82 10.16 -9.37
C SER A 76 8.94 11.61 -9.82
N GLY A 77 8.69 12.55 -8.90
CA GLY A 77 8.60 13.95 -9.27
C GLY A 77 7.37 14.22 -10.14
N SER A 78 7.59 14.92 -11.25
CA SER A 78 6.57 15.17 -12.27
C SER A 78 6.56 14.14 -13.41
N GLN A 79 7.32 13.05 -13.29
CA GLN A 79 7.43 12.01 -14.32
C GLN A 79 6.66 10.78 -13.89
N PHE A 80 6.05 10.12 -14.88
CA PHE A 80 5.47 8.79 -14.74
C PHE A 80 6.31 7.79 -15.53
N ALA A 81 6.39 6.57 -15.01
CA ALA A 81 6.79 5.39 -15.75
C ALA A 81 5.59 4.46 -15.88
N VAL A 82 5.25 4.08 -17.10
CA VAL A 82 4.17 3.13 -17.40
C VAL A 82 4.77 1.90 -18.04
N ARG A 83 4.64 0.76 -17.37
CA ARG A 83 5.16 -0.52 -17.85
C ARG A 83 4.10 -1.30 -18.63
N THR A 84 4.53 -1.86 -19.76
CA THR A 84 3.83 -2.86 -20.55
C THR A 84 4.67 -4.14 -20.57
N ALA A 85 4.15 -5.19 -21.22
CA ALA A 85 4.86 -6.46 -21.34
C ALA A 85 6.27 -6.34 -21.98
N ASP A 86 6.50 -5.39 -22.88
CA ASP A 86 7.75 -5.30 -23.66
C ASP A 86 8.46 -3.95 -23.52
N ALA A 87 7.94 -3.03 -22.71
CA ALA A 87 8.49 -1.69 -22.59
C ALA A 87 8.13 -0.97 -21.29
N VAL A 88 8.95 0.03 -20.95
CA VAL A 88 8.60 1.09 -19.99
C VAL A 88 8.56 2.40 -20.76
N PHE A 89 7.48 3.15 -20.61
CA PHE A 89 7.30 4.48 -21.18
C PHE A 89 7.49 5.51 -20.08
N ILE A 90 8.41 6.46 -20.26
CA ILE A 90 8.74 7.46 -19.24
C ILE A 90 8.47 8.85 -19.78
N GLY A 91 7.70 9.64 -19.05
CA GLY A 91 7.40 11.02 -19.42
C GLY A 91 6.45 11.72 -18.45
N SER A 92 6.30 13.03 -18.68
CA SER A 92 5.32 13.84 -17.95
C SER A 92 3.88 13.50 -18.35
N ALA A 93 2.91 13.94 -17.54
CA ALA A 93 1.49 13.91 -17.90
C ALA A 93 1.23 14.45 -19.33
N SER A 94 1.85 15.58 -19.67
CA SER A 94 1.70 16.21 -20.99
C SER A 94 2.29 15.37 -22.13
N SER A 95 3.36 14.60 -21.86
CA SER A 95 3.98 13.69 -22.83
C SER A 95 3.04 12.51 -23.14
N PHE A 96 2.42 11.93 -22.11
CA PHE A 96 1.41 10.87 -22.30
C PHE A 96 0.17 11.38 -23.02
N ALA A 97 -0.35 12.55 -22.63
CA ALA A 97 -1.47 13.18 -23.33
C ALA A 97 -1.16 13.43 -24.82
N ALA A 98 0.06 13.88 -25.14
CA ALA A 98 0.50 14.09 -26.51
C ALA A 98 0.54 12.79 -27.33
N ALA A 99 0.93 11.65 -26.73
CA ALA A 99 0.97 10.36 -27.40
C ALA A 99 -0.41 9.87 -27.87
N GLY A 100 -1.46 10.19 -27.12
CA GLY A 100 -2.85 9.89 -27.50
C GLY A 100 -3.41 10.77 -28.63
N THR A 101 -2.81 11.95 -28.86
CA THR A 101 -3.24 12.86 -29.93
C THR A 101 -2.50 12.55 -31.23
N ARG A 102 -3.23 12.35 -32.33
CA ARG A 102 -2.60 12.23 -33.67
C ARG A 102 -1.96 13.57 -34.04
N SER A 103 -0.67 13.72 -33.74
CA SER A 103 0.29 14.70 -34.28
C SER A 103 -0.21 16.15 -34.35
N GLY A 104 0.15 16.97 -33.36
CA GLY A 104 -0.13 18.41 -33.42
C GLY A 104 0.29 19.27 -32.21
N SER A 105 0.61 18.67 -31.06
CA SER A 105 0.90 19.42 -29.82
C SER A 105 2.31 20.03 -29.75
N GLY A 106 3.21 19.67 -30.68
CA GLY A 106 4.64 20.04 -30.61
C GLY A 106 5.39 19.48 -29.39
N THR A 107 4.71 18.76 -28.51
CA THR A 107 5.26 18.12 -27.30
C THR A 107 5.72 16.71 -27.67
N ALA A 108 6.94 16.34 -27.27
CA ALA A 108 7.43 14.98 -27.44
C ALA A 108 6.63 14.00 -26.57
N GLY A 109 6.30 12.84 -27.13
CA GLY A 109 5.70 11.73 -26.40
C GLY A 109 6.68 11.13 -25.36
N PRO A 110 6.21 10.18 -24.54
CA PRO A 110 7.06 9.53 -23.55
C PRO A 110 8.19 8.75 -24.24
N VAL A 111 9.34 8.68 -23.58
CA VAL A 111 10.49 7.89 -24.04
C VAL A 111 10.19 6.42 -23.80
N LYS A 112 10.33 5.60 -24.85
CA LYS A 112 10.17 4.14 -24.77
C LYS A 112 11.52 3.48 -24.47
N VAL A 113 11.58 2.72 -23.37
CA VAL A 113 12.68 1.81 -23.02
C VAL A 113 12.19 0.39 -23.26
N ALA A 114 12.88 -0.41 -24.07
CA ALA A 114 12.52 -1.79 -24.30
C ALA A 114 12.92 -2.66 -23.10
N VAL A 115 12.03 -3.55 -22.65
CA VAL A 115 12.28 -4.46 -21.53
C VAL A 115 11.73 -5.85 -21.86
N ASP A 116 12.17 -6.86 -21.10
CA ASP A 116 11.64 -8.22 -21.24
C ASP A 116 10.32 -8.39 -20.46
N ALA A 117 9.43 -9.24 -20.97
CA ALA A 117 8.17 -9.56 -20.31
C ALA A 117 8.35 -10.27 -18.97
N ALA A 118 9.49 -10.93 -18.76
CA ALA A 118 9.87 -11.56 -17.51
C ALA A 118 10.41 -10.58 -16.46
N CYS A 119 10.58 -9.29 -16.79
CA CYS A 119 10.86 -8.29 -15.75
C CYS A 119 9.70 -8.26 -14.73
N GLY A 120 10.04 -7.99 -13.48
CA GLY A 120 9.13 -7.98 -12.35
C GLY A 120 8.57 -6.59 -12.05
N ASP A 121 8.58 -6.25 -10.77
CA ASP A 121 8.01 -5.04 -10.18
C ASP A 121 8.78 -3.77 -10.59
N LEU A 122 8.07 -2.70 -10.92
CA LEU A 122 8.60 -1.36 -11.16
C LEU A 122 8.45 -0.54 -9.88
N THR A 123 9.49 0.15 -9.45
CA THR A 123 9.41 0.99 -8.24
C THR A 123 9.96 2.40 -8.48
N PRO A 124 9.44 3.40 -7.77
CA PRO A 124 9.99 4.75 -7.83
C PRO A 124 11.26 4.83 -6.98
N ALA A 125 12.17 5.71 -7.37
CA ALA A 125 13.30 6.14 -6.56
C ALA A 125 13.57 7.61 -6.85
N GLU A 126 14.29 8.30 -5.95
CA GLU A 126 14.62 9.71 -6.18
C GLU A 126 15.38 9.86 -7.52
N GLY A 127 14.75 10.57 -8.47
CA GLY A 127 15.29 10.85 -9.80
C GLY A 127 15.38 9.66 -10.76
N ALA A 128 14.77 8.51 -10.46
CA ALA A 128 14.81 7.35 -11.33
C ALA A 128 13.62 6.40 -11.12
N PHE A 129 13.44 5.48 -12.06
CA PHE A 129 12.62 4.29 -11.87
C PHE A 129 13.50 3.04 -11.86
N ILE A 130 13.17 2.08 -11.01
CA ILE A 130 13.91 0.85 -10.79
C ILE A 130 13.07 -0.33 -11.28
N LEU A 131 13.63 -1.19 -12.12
CA LEU A 131 12.92 -2.37 -12.63
C LEU A 131 13.77 -3.63 -12.45
N ALA A 132 13.22 -4.61 -11.73
CA ALA A 132 13.80 -5.93 -11.57
C ALA A 132 13.67 -6.75 -12.87
N CYS A 133 14.76 -7.36 -13.37
CA CYS A 133 14.79 -8.10 -14.63
C CYS A 133 15.67 -9.36 -14.57
N GLY A 134 15.40 -10.26 -13.60
CA GLY A 134 16.10 -11.54 -13.48
C GLY A 134 17.52 -11.37 -12.95
N ASP A 135 18.52 -11.41 -13.82
CA ASP A 135 19.95 -11.26 -13.44
C ASP A 135 20.42 -9.80 -13.48
N ASN A 136 19.50 -8.86 -13.72
CA ASN A 136 19.81 -7.44 -13.81
C ASN A 136 18.71 -6.58 -13.18
N VAL A 137 19.09 -5.37 -12.80
CA VAL A 137 18.16 -4.28 -12.47
C VAL A 137 18.38 -3.14 -13.44
N LEU A 138 17.31 -2.62 -14.04
CA LEU A 138 17.36 -1.41 -14.84
C LEU A 138 17.14 -0.19 -13.96
N VAL A 139 18.01 0.81 -14.11
CA VAL A 139 17.88 2.12 -13.48
C VAL A 139 17.62 3.13 -14.59
N MET A 140 16.42 3.70 -14.61
CA MET A 140 15.93 4.58 -15.67
C MET A 140 15.81 6.01 -15.13
N PRO A 141 16.76 6.92 -15.43
CA PRO A 141 16.72 8.30 -14.93
C PRO A 141 15.47 9.05 -15.39
N THR A 142 14.87 9.85 -14.52
CA THR A 142 13.66 10.64 -14.86
C THR A 142 13.94 11.81 -15.80
N ASP A 143 15.13 12.41 -15.68
CA ASP A 143 15.56 13.58 -16.45
C ASP A 143 16.09 13.21 -17.85
N ASN A 144 16.67 12.02 -17.97
CA ASN A 144 17.14 11.46 -19.23
C ASN A 144 16.86 9.96 -19.33
N PRO A 145 15.61 9.56 -19.57
CA PRO A 145 15.23 8.15 -19.63
C PRO A 145 15.98 7.33 -20.69
N GLY A 146 16.47 8.00 -21.75
CA GLY A 146 17.30 7.39 -22.78
C GLY A 146 18.69 6.93 -22.29
N GLN A 147 19.13 7.37 -21.12
CA GLN A 147 20.36 6.91 -20.45
C GLN A 147 20.08 5.85 -19.39
N THR A 148 19.13 4.96 -19.66
CA THR A 148 18.89 3.78 -18.82
C THR A 148 20.19 3.00 -18.64
N THR A 149 20.50 2.65 -17.40
CA THR A 149 21.67 1.84 -17.05
C THR A 149 21.23 0.48 -16.50
N THR A 150 22.12 -0.49 -16.57
CA THR A 150 21.89 -1.85 -16.11
C THR A 150 22.87 -2.15 -15.00
N VAL A 151 22.34 -2.55 -13.84
CA VAL A 151 23.11 -3.09 -12.73
C VAL A 151 23.02 -4.61 -12.81
N ALA A 152 24.14 -5.28 -13.06
CA ALA A 152 24.19 -6.73 -13.01
C ALA A 152 24.09 -7.18 -11.54
N VAL A 153 23.21 -8.15 -11.28
CA VAL A 153 23.02 -8.73 -9.95
C VAL A 153 23.27 -10.23 -10.03
N ALA A 154 24.10 -10.74 -9.12
CA ALA A 154 24.58 -12.12 -9.15
C ALA A 154 23.94 -12.90 -7.99
N GLU A 155 22.63 -13.15 -8.11
CA GLU A 155 21.88 -13.96 -7.15
C GLU A 155 21.63 -15.38 -7.67
N ASP A 156 21.34 -16.31 -6.78
CA ASP A 156 20.99 -17.70 -7.08
C ASP A 156 19.48 -17.90 -7.36
N PHE A 157 18.74 -16.80 -7.48
CA PHE A 157 17.32 -16.72 -7.78
C PHE A 157 17.05 -15.59 -8.79
N PRO A 158 15.96 -15.65 -9.57
CA PRO A 158 15.57 -14.54 -10.43
C PRO A 158 15.12 -13.34 -9.60
N VAL A 159 15.72 -12.17 -9.82
CA VAL A 159 15.27 -10.92 -9.18
C VAL A 159 13.97 -10.45 -9.85
N THR A 160 12.89 -10.45 -9.05
CA THR A 160 11.54 -10.05 -9.48
C THR A 160 11.01 -8.83 -8.73
N ALA A 161 11.67 -8.39 -7.66
CA ALA A 161 11.39 -7.12 -6.99
C ALA A 161 12.69 -6.38 -6.67
N ALA A 162 12.71 -5.07 -6.86
CA ALA A 162 13.86 -4.24 -6.54
C ALA A 162 13.43 -2.81 -6.19
N THR A 163 14.12 -2.17 -5.24
CA THR A 163 13.92 -0.75 -4.91
C THR A 163 15.23 -0.11 -4.51
N ARG A 164 15.33 1.22 -4.65
CA ARG A 164 16.54 1.97 -4.30
C ARG A 164 16.21 3.07 -3.31
N THR A 165 16.96 3.10 -2.22
CA THR A 165 16.88 4.15 -1.21
C THR A 165 17.44 5.48 -1.73
N SER A 166 17.07 6.58 -1.06
CA SER A 166 17.60 7.92 -1.29
C SER A 166 19.12 8.02 -1.06
N SER A 167 19.69 7.16 -0.20
CA SER A 167 21.14 7.02 0.01
C SER A 167 21.85 6.12 -1.01
N GLY A 168 21.12 5.50 -1.93
CA GLY A 168 21.67 4.80 -3.10
C GLY A 168 21.87 3.29 -2.93
N GLU A 169 21.46 2.69 -1.81
CA GLU A 169 21.40 1.25 -1.66
C GLU A 169 20.29 0.68 -2.56
N LEU A 170 20.65 -0.28 -3.40
CA LEU A 170 19.74 -1.04 -4.24
C LEU A 170 19.43 -2.38 -3.56
N PHE A 171 18.18 -2.56 -3.18
CA PHE A 171 17.69 -3.82 -2.62
C PHE A 171 17.08 -4.67 -3.71
N VAL A 172 17.39 -5.96 -3.70
CA VAL A 172 16.83 -6.94 -4.64
C VAL A 172 16.26 -8.14 -3.89
N ALA A 173 15.13 -8.64 -4.39
CA ALA A 173 14.41 -9.77 -3.82
C ALA A 173 13.69 -10.58 -4.92
N SER A 174 13.08 -11.70 -4.52
CA SER A 174 12.39 -12.62 -5.42
C SER A 174 11.10 -13.16 -4.82
N ASP A 175 10.09 -13.34 -5.66
CA ASP A 175 8.85 -14.08 -5.42
C ASP A 175 9.06 -15.60 -5.23
N SER A 176 10.28 -16.08 -5.48
CA SER A 176 10.65 -17.50 -5.33
C SER A 176 11.67 -17.78 -4.22
N ALA A 177 12.28 -16.75 -3.62
CA ALA A 177 13.33 -16.90 -2.61
C ALA A 177 13.13 -15.98 -1.40
N ALA A 178 13.24 -16.55 -0.21
CA ALA A 178 13.10 -15.84 1.06
C ALA A 178 14.42 -15.15 1.48
N LYS A 179 14.92 -14.29 0.60
CA LYS A 179 16.21 -13.62 0.74
C LYS A 179 16.16 -12.21 0.15
N VAL A 180 16.91 -11.30 0.75
CA VAL A 180 17.17 -9.96 0.23
C VAL A 180 18.68 -9.79 0.11
N ALA A 181 19.12 -9.20 -1.00
CA ALA A 181 20.49 -8.76 -1.18
C ALA A 181 20.53 -7.25 -1.40
N VAL A 182 21.63 -6.64 -0.96
CA VAL A 182 21.85 -5.19 -1.02
C VAL A 182 23.07 -4.93 -1.88
N TYR A 183 22.90 -4.04 -2.85
CA TYR A 183 23.91 -3.59 -3.78
C TYR A 183 24.18 -2.10 -3.59
N ARG A 184 25.43 -1.68 -3.77
CA ARG A 184 25.84 -0.28 -3.83
C ARG A 184 26.94 -0.13 -4.87
N ASP A 185 26.84 0.88 -5.72
CA ASP A 185 27.81 1.14 -6.80
C ASP A 185 28.05 -0.07 -7.72
N GLY A 186 27.03 -0.92 -7.89
CA GLY A 186 27.10 -2.14 -8.71
C GLY A 186 27.74 -3.34 -8.03
N GLU A 187 28.14 -3.23 -6.76
CA GLU A 187 28.72 -4.33 -5.98
C GLU A 187 27.73 -4.78 -4.90
N ARG A 188 27.70 -6.10 -4.65
CA ARG A 188 26.92 -6.69 -3.56
C ARG A 188 27.61 -6.39 -2.24
N VAL A 189 26.95 -5.66 -1.36
CA VAL A 189 27.50 -5.19 -0.08
C VAL A 189 26.94 -5.92 1.13
N ASP A 190 25.75 -6.49 1.03
CA ASP A 190 25.10 -7.24 2.11
C ASP A 190 24.05 -8.23 1.59
N ASP A 191 23.66 -9.20 2.43
CA ASP A 191 22.50 -10.04 2.22
C ASP A 191 22.01 -10.71 3.50
N PHE A 192 20.71 -10.98 3.57
CA PHE A 192 20.11 -11.66 4.71
C PHE A 192 18.83 -12.40 4.33
N SER A 193 18.50 -13.41 5.14
CA SER A 193 17.24 -14.15 5.01
C SER A 193 16.07 -13.33 5.55
N VAL A 194 14.92 -13.49 4.92
CA VAL A 194 13.63 -12.99 5.39
C VAL A 194 12.66 -14.15 5.58
N ALA A 195 11.55 -13.94 6.27
CA ALA A 195 10.63 -15.03 6.62
C ALA A 195 9.91 -15.70 5.42
N ALA A 196 9.83 -15.04 4.26
CA ALA A 196 9.14 -15.55 3.07
C ALA A 196 9.63 -14.84 1.79
N PRO A 197 9.33 -15.37 0.58
CA PRO A 197 9.59 -14.67 -0.69
C PRO A 197 8.89 -13.31 -0.78
N THR A 198 9.29 -12.47 -1.73
CA THR A 198 8.84 -11.08 -1.83
C THR A 198 8.16 -10.83 -3.17
N ASP A 199 6.91 -10.38 -3.12
CA ASP A 199 6.18 -9.99 -4.34
C ASP A 199 6.44 -8.55 -4.76
N GLN A 200 6.59 -7.65 -3.77
CA GLN A 200 6.78 -6.21 -3.98
C GLN A 200 7.68 -5.67 -2.88
N LEU A 201 8.50 -4.68 -3.24
CA LEU A 201 9.50 -4.05 -2.39
C LEU A 201 9.45 -2.53 -2.59
N VAL A 202 9.25 -1.74 -1.54
CA VAL A 202 9.22 -0.28 -1.64
C VAL A 202 10.23 0.37 -0.69
N SER A 203 10.90 1.41 -1.17
CA SER A 203 11.71 2.30 -0.34
C SER A 203 10.80 3.36 0.27
N VAL A 204 10.84 3.52 1.59
CA VAL A 204 9.95 4.40 2.34
C VAL A 204 10.79 5.47 3.01
N ARG A 205 10.62 6.72 2.56
CA ARG A 205 11.39 7.84 3.08
C ARG A 205 10.99 8.18 4.50
N ASN A 206 11.94 8.08 5.43
CA ASN A 206 11.72 8.43 6.83
C ASN A 206 12.00 9.93 7.09
N GLN A 207 11.45 10.46 8.19
CA GLN A 207 11.68 11.83 8.64
C GLN A 207 13.16 12.08 9.02
N ASP A 208 13.80 11.06 9.61
CA ASP A 208 15.19 11.14 10.08
C ASP A 208 16.22 11.03 8.95
N GLY A 209 15.75 10.93 7.69
CA GLY A 209 16.56 11.02 6.48
C GLY A 209 17.08 9.70 5.93
N GLN A 210 16.99 8.60 6.69
CA GLN A 210 17.31 7.26 6.20
C GLN A 210 16.05 6.53 5.77
N ASP A 211 16.04 6.00 4.56
CA ASP A 211 14.91 5.23 4.06
C ASP A 211 14.82 3.86 4.74
N ASN A 212 13.59 3.44 5.05
CA ASN A 212 13.29 2.05 5.33
C ASN A 212 12.96 1.32 4.03
N VAL A 213 13.03 0.00 4.08
CA VAL A 213 12.56 -0.84 2.97
C VAL A 213 11.47 -1.75 3.48
N VAL A 214 10.33 -1.78 2.79
CA VAL A 214 9.17 -2.59 3.15
C VAL A 214 8.87 -3.57 2.04
N ARG A 215 8.68 -4.84 2.43
CA ARG A 215 8.28 -5.93 1.53
C ARG A 215 6.89 -6.44 1.87
N ILE A 216 6.22 -7.02 0.87
CA ILE A 216 5.01 -7.83 1.07
C ILE A 216 5.14 -9.22 0.47
N TRP A 217 4.28 -10.13 0.97
CA TRP A 217 4.07 -11.46 0.41
C TRP A 217 2.58 -11.79 0.44
N ARG A 218 1.98 -11.89 -0.73
CA ARG A 218 0.54 -12.04 -0.94
C ARG A 218 0.04 -13.37 -0.45
N GLU A 219 0.82 -14.43 -0.64
CA GLU A 219 0.52 -15.80 -0.20
C GLU A 219 0.02 -15.87 1.25
N ASP A 220 0.62 -15.10 2.18
CA ASP A 220 0.29 -15.18 3.61
C ASP A 220 0.01 -13.83 4.27
N THR A 221 -0.29 -12.79 3.48
CA THR A 221 -0.63 -11.42 3.91
C THR A 221 0.50 -10.60 4.54
N THR A 222 1.75 -11.04 4.43
CA THR A 222 2.87 -10.39 5.10
C THR A 222 3.08 -8.96 4.62
N ILE A 223 3.33 -8.07 5.58
CA ILE A 223 4.06 -6.81 5.40
C ILE A 223 5.21 -6.80 6.40
N GLN A 224 6.42 -6.50 5.95
CA GLN A 224 7.63 -6.54 6.79
C GLN A 224 8.58 -5.42 6.39
N ASN A 225 9.06 -4.65 7.38
CA ASN A 225 10.21 -3.77 7.15
C ASN A 225 11.51 -4.56 7.24
N LEU A 226 12.57 -4.05 6.63
CA LEU A 226 13.92 -4.61 6.74
C LEU A 226 14.72 -3.79 7.77
N ASP A 227 15.31 -4.46 8.76
CA ASP A 227 16.30 -3.86 9.68
C ASP A 227 17.69 -4.00 9.05
N TRP A 228 17.82 -3.38 7.87
CA TRP A 228 18.92 -3.63 6.94
C TRP A 228 20.26 -3.09 7.44
N GLU A 229 20.26 -2.08 8.31
CA GLU A 229 21.48 -1.59 8.98
C GLU A 229 22.08 -2.63 9.94
N ASN A 230 21.27 -3.57 10.42
CA ASN A 230 21.70 -4.68 11.26
C ASN A 230 21.74 -6.02 10.49
N SER A 231 21.72 -5.97 9.15
CA SER A 231 21.82 -7.13 8.26
C SER A 231 20.83 -8.25 8.61
N ARG A 232 19.57 -7.89 8.88
CA ARG A 232 18.53 -8.84 9.25
C ARG A 232 17.13 -8.40 8.83
N GLU A 233 16.21 -9.35 8.87
CA GLU A 233 14.78 -9.04 8.75
C GLU A 233 14.29 -8.15 9.90
N GLY A 234 13.36 -7.25 9.61
CA GLY A 234 12.71 -6.39 10.60
C GLY A 234 11.37 -6.95 11.08
N GLY A 235 10.56 -6.07 11.67
CA GLY A 235 9.26 -6.43 12.21
C GLY A 235 8.29 -6.87 11.12
N ARG A 236 7.41 -7.81 11.47
CA ARG A 236 6.48 -8.45 10.54
C ARG A 236 5.07 -8.34 11.07
N LEU A 237 4.17 -7.87 10.21
CA LEU A 237 2.73 -7.81 10.45
C LEU A 237 1.98 -8.47 9.29
N ARG A 238 0.65 -8.46 9.40
CA ARG A 238 -0.26 -8.90 8.34
C ARG A 238 -1.12 -7.74 7.88
N VAL A 239 -1.25 -7.58 6.56
CA VAL A 239 -2.24 -6.68 5.98
C VAL A 239 -3.59 -7.40 5.91
N GLY A 240 -4.30 -7.34 7.03
CA GLY A 240 -5.68 -7.82 7.12
C GLY A 240 -5.84 -9.29 6.69
N ALA A 241 -6.69 -9.53 5.69
CA ALA A 241 -7.03 -10.87 5.21
C ALA A 241 -6.40 -11.20 3.84
N GLY A 242 -5.84 -10.21 3.13
CA GLY A 242 -5.25 -10.42 1.81
C GLY A 242 -4.62 -9.14 1.30
N VAL A 243 -3.28 -9.08 1.24
CA VAL A 243 -2.57 -7.88 0.75
C VAL A 243 -2.62 -7.78 -0.77
N GLY A 244 -3.19 -6.69 -1.28
CA GLY A 244 -3.15 -6.28 -2.68
C GLY A 244 -1.78 -5.66 -3.00
N GLN A 245 -1.74 -4.40 -3.42
CA GLN A 245 -0.51 -3.63 -3.56
C GLN A 245 -0.22 -2.77 -2.32
N ILE A 246 1.03 -2.34 -2.21
CA ILE A 246 1.45 -1.25 -1.32
C ILE A 246 2.07 -0.11 -2.12
N SER A 247 2.07 1.09 -1.55
CA SER A 247 2.81 2.25 -2.06
C SER A 247 3.48 2.97 -0.90
N ASP A 248 4.67 3.50 -1.14
CA ASP A 248 5.34 4.39 -0.19
C ASP A 248 4.72 5.79 -0.20
N GLY A 249 4.98 6.51 0.89
CA GLY A 249 4.70 7.92 1.04
C GLY A 249 5.77 8.57 1.90
N LEU A 250 5.63 9.86 2.15
CA LEU A 250 6.56 10.59 3.01
C LEU A 250 6.39 10.20 4.48
N HIS A 251 7.44 10.46 5.27
CA HIS A 251 7.43 10.34 6.73
C HIS A 251 7.10 8.91 7.19
N GLY A 252 7.67 7.91 6.51
CA GLY A 252 7.48 6.51 6.86
C GLY A 252 6.13 5.94 6.43
N VAL A 253 5.23 6.71 5.82
CA VAL A 253 3.88 6.21 5.47
C VAL A 253 3.95 5.12 4.43
N VAL A 254 3.17 4.06 4.64
CA VAL A 254 2.90 3.01 3.63
C VAL A 254 1.40 2.81 3.55
N VAL A 255 0.85 2.99 2.34
CA VAL A 255 -0.55 2.70 2.04
C VAL A 255 -0.62 1.26 1.55
N ALA A 256 -1.55 0.46 2.10
CA ALA A 256 -1.73 -0.92 1.72
C ALA A 256 -3.20 -1.23 1.40
N ALA A 257 -3.44 -2.00 0.36
CA ALA A 257 -4.75 -2.57 0.08
C ALA A 257 -4.91 -3.89 0.84
N ASP A 258 -5.86 -3.96 1.76
CA ASP A 258 -6.39 -5.22 2.28
C ASP A 258 -7.55 -5.65 1.37
N THR A 259 -7.19 -6.24 0.23
CA THR A 259 -8.10 -6.67 -0.84
C THR A 259 -9.17 -7.60 -0.32
N ASN A 260 -8.78 -8.71 0.34
CA ASN A 260 -9.76 -9.69 0.81
C ASN A 260 -10.59 -9.17 1.99
N GLY A 261 -10.04 -8.24 2.79
CA GLY A 261 -10.76 -7.60 3.89
C GLY A 261 -11.54 -6.34 3.52
N LYS A 262 -11.47 -5.88 2.25
CA LYS A 262 -12.15 -4.68 1.73
C LYS A 262 -11.83 -3.39 2.49
N ARG A 263 -10.54 -3.20 2.75
CA ARG A 263 -10.05 -2.06 3.53
C ARG A 263 -8.80 -1.44 2.91
N VAL A 264 -8.63 -0.14 3.14
CA VAL A 264 -7.32 0.51 3.09
C VAL A 264 -6.68 0.41 4.46
N ALA A 265 -5.39 0.09 4.51
CA ALA A 265 -4.60 0.00 5.72
C ALA A 265 -3.43 0.98 5.65
N ILE A 266 -3.22 1.73 6.72
CA ILE A 266 -2.15 2.73 6.82
C ILE A 266 -1.12 2.22 7.81
N TYR A 267 0.10 2.04 7.31
CA TYR A 267 1.25 1.68 8.10
C TYR A 267 2.23 2.84 8.17
N THR A 268 3.11 2.79 9.17
CA THR A 268 4.38 3.52 9.15
C THR A 268 5.53 2.53 9.22
N ALA A 269 6.66 2.90 8.64
CA ALA A 269 7.93 2.19 8.70
C ALA A 269 9.06 3.20 8.95
N GLU A 270 9.16 3.69 10.18
CA GLU A 270 10.24 4.61 10.61
C GLU A 270 11.43 3.84 11.23
N ASP A 271 11.16 2.90 12.13
CA ASP A 271 12.14 1.95 12.71
C ASP A 271 11.63 0.50 12.58
N VAL A 272 10.33 0.31 12.78
CA VAL A 272 9.63 -0.94 12.59
C VAL A 272 8.28 -0.67 11.98
N VAL A 273 7.81 -1.61 11.15
CA VAL A 273 6.49 -1.54 10.55
C VAL A 273 5.41 -1.54 11.65
N ARG A 274 4.52 -0.55 11.63
CA ARG A 274 3.39 -0.42 12.56
C ARG A 274 2.12 -0.12 11.80
N LEU A 275 1.06 -0.85 12.11
CA LEU A 275 -0.29 -0.50 11.67
C LEU A 275 -0.79 0.68 12.49
N HIS A 276 -1.24 1.74 11.81
CA HIS A 276 -1.87 2.89 12.45
C HIS A 276 -3.38 2.88 12.29
N GLN A 277 -3.89 2.57 11.10
CA GLN A 277 -5.30 2.74 10.79
C GLN A 277 -5.84 1.71 9.80
N PHE A 278 -7.13 1.40 9.91
CA PHE A 278 -7.92 0.72 8.87
C PHE A 278 -9.10 1.60 8.49
N GLY A 279 -9.37 1.69 7.18
CA GLY A 279 -10.55 2.35 6.62
C GLY A 279 -11.29 1.41 5.68
N ASN A 280 -12.61 1.41 5.70
CA ASN A 280 -13.39 0.60 4.77
C ASN A 280 -13.39 1.24 3.39
N THR A 281 -13.28 0.41 2.35
CA THR A 281 -13.45 0.82 0.96
C THR A 281 -14.85 0.47 0.47
N ASP A 282 -15.41 1.27 -0.43
CA ASP A 282 -16.58 0.84 -1.21
C ASP A 282 -16.11 -0.03 -2.37
N GLY A 283 -16.22 -1.36 -2.24
CA GLY A 283 -15.66 -2.31 -3.21
C GLY A 283 -14.37 -2.99 -2.73
N THR A 284 -13.71 -3.69 -3.64
CA THR A 284 -12.56 -4.57 -3.36
C THR A 284 -11.26 -3.89 -3.80
N PRO A 285 -10.40 -3.43 -2.86
CA PRO A 285 -9.26 -2.60 -3.17
C PRO A 285 -8.11 -3.40 -3.77
N TRP A 286 -7.32 -2.80 -4.65
CA TRP A 286 -6.17 -3.47 -5.28
C TRP A 286 -4.93 -2.60 -5.32
N ALA A 287 -4.92 -1.57 -6.18
CA ALA A 287 -3.78 -0.67 -6.34
C ALA A 287 -3.81 0.42 -5.27
N THR A 288 -2.65 0.94 -4.88
CA THR A 288 -2.53 2.02 -3.90
C THR A 288 -1.58 3.10 -4.41
N ALA A 289 -1.79 4.35 -3.97
CA ALA A 289 -0.82 5.42 -4.18
C ALA A 289 -0.87 6.42 -3.02
N TRP A 290 0.21 7.18 -2.83
CA TRP A 290 0.25 8.33 -1.95
C TRP A 290 0.24 9.64 -2.76
N ASP A 291 -0.68 10.53 -2.45
CA ASP A 291 -0.74 11.89 -3.00
C ASP A 291 -0.09 12.84 -2.00
N GLU A 292 1.19 13.15 -2.21
CA GLU A 292 1.93 14.07 -1.34
C GLU A 292 1.33 15.48 -1.38
N HIS A 293 0.94 15.96 -2.56
CA HIS A 293 0.39 17.30 -2.74
C HIS A 293 -0.86 17.55 -1.87
N ARG A 294 -1.73 16.54 -1.73
CA ARG A 294 -3.00 16.65 -0.99
C ARG A 294 -3.00 15.92 0.36
N GLN A 295 -1.95 15.14 0.63
CA GLN A 295 -1.82 14.25 1.79
C GLN A 295 -2.97 13.23 1.84
N LEU A 296 -3.17 12.52 0.73
CA LEU A 296 -4.25 11.53 0.56
C LEU A 296 -3.69 10.14 0.22
N ALA A 297 -4.22 9.12 0.89
CA ALA A 297 -4.04 7.73 0.50
C ALA A 297 -5.08 7.37 -0.55
N TRP A 298 -4.64 6.83 -1.67
CA TRP A 298 -5.49 6.38 -2.76
C TRP A 298 -5.56 4.86 -2.81
N VAL A 299 -6.73 4.35 -3.17
CA VAL A 299 -6.90 2.95 -3.58
C VAL A 299 -7.79 2.86 -4.82
N THR A 300 -7.50 1.94 -5.73
CA THR A 300 -8.49 1.53 -6.74
C THR A 300 -9.31 0.36 -6.22
N THR A 301 -10.60 0.33 -6.52
CA THR A 301 -11.50 -0.80 -6.27
C THR A 301 -11.98 -1.37 -7.60
N THR A 302 -11.62 -2.62 -7.88
CA THR A 302 -11.71 -3.18 -9.23
C THR A 302 -13.09 -3.75 -9.53
N ASP A 303 -13.81 -4.26 -8.53
CA ASP A 303 -15.17 -4.81 -8.68
C ASP A 303 -16.24 -3.76 -9.03
N ASN A 304 -15.96 -2.48 -8.82
CA ASN A 304 -16.87 -1.37 -9.13
C ASN A 304 -16.22 -0.25 -9.96
N ASN A 305 -14.99 -0.43 -10.45
CA ASN A 305 -14.23 0.55 -11.23
C ASN A 305 -14.21 1.95 -10.59
N GLN A 306 -13.72 2.05 -9.36
CA GLN A 306 -13.52 3.34 -8.70
C GLN A 306 -12.08 3.55 -8.23
N ALA A 307 -11.69 4.81 -8.09
CA ALA A 307 -10.55 5.24 -7.28
C ALA A 307 -11.10 6.05 -6.11
N GLN A 308 -10.67 5.72 -4.89
CA GLN A 308 -11.13 6.32 -3.63
C GLN A 308 -9.95 6.98 -2.91
N ALA A 309 -10.16 8.21 -2.45
CA ALA A 309 -9.17 8.95 -1.67
C ALA A 309 -9.54 9.02 -0.19
N PHE A 310 -8.54 8.84 0.66
CA PHE A 310 -8.68 8.87 2.12
C PHE A 310 -7.69 9.87 2.73
N ARG A 311 -8.18 10.68 3.65
CA ARG A 311 -7.34 11.52 4.50
C ARG A 311 -6.97 10.73 5.76
N ILE A 312 -5.69 10.72 6.13
CA ILE A 312 -5.17 9.90 7.24
C ILE A 312 -4.82 10.71 8.50
N ALA A 313 -5.30 11.96 8.58
CA ALA A 313 -4.94 12.91 9.64
C ALA A 313 -5.58 12.64 11.02
N THR A 314 -6.54 11.71 11.11
CA THR A 314 -7.25 11.37 12.35
C THR A 314 -6.97 9.91 12.75
N GLY A 315 -7.74 9.33 13.68
CA GLY A 315 -7.50 7.95 14.12
C GLY A 315 -7.93 6.86 13.11
N VAL A 316 -8.63 7.24 12.04
CA VAL A 316 -9.12 6.34 10.98
C VAL A 316 -9.01 7.05 9.62
N PRO A 317 -8.86 6.34 8.49
CA PRO A 317 -8.82 6.97 7.18
C PRO A 317 -10.20 7.51 6.82
N GLU A 318 -10.29 8.79 6.51
CA GLU A 318 -11.55 9.48 6.23
C GLU A 318 -11.76 9.63 4.71
N PRO A 319 -12.83 9.05 4.13
CA PRO A 319 -13.13 9.22 2.71
C PRO A 319 -13.27 10.70 2.34
N GLN A 320 -12.54 11.13 1.31
CA GLN A 320 -12.59 12.48 0.77
C GLN A 320 -13.42 12.57 -0.51
N GLY A 321 -13.45 11.48 -1.28
CA GLY A 321 -14.19 11.40 -2.53
C GLY A 321 -13.77 10.17 -3.32
N SER A 322 -14.49 9.91 -4.39
CA SER A 322 -14.15 8.87 -5.35
C SER A 322 -14.50 9.30 -6.77
N PHE A 323 -13.94 8.60 -7.74
CA PHE A 323 -14.31 8.77 -9.14
C PHE A 323 -14.26 7.46 -9.91
N ALA A 324 -15.02 7.41 -11.01
CA ALA A 324 -15.08 6.25 -11.89
C ALA A 324 -13.77 6.09 -12.68
N THR A 325 -13.30 4.86 -12.80
CA THR A 325 -12.07 4.51 -13.50
C THR A 325 -12.36 3.76 -14.80
N LEU A 326 -11.31 3.58 -15.61
CA LEU A 326 -11.25 2.49 -16.59
C LEU A 326 -11.49 1.13 -15.91
N ALA A 327 -11.96 0.15 -16.69
CA ALA A 327 -12.01 -1.24 -16.27
C ALA A 327 -10.61 -1.78 -16.02
N ASP A 328 -10.48 -2.67 -15.04
CA ASP A 328 -9.21 -3.29 -14.63
C ASP A 328 -8.13 -2.22 -14.32
N ALA A 329 -8.52 -1.10 -13.68
CA ALA A 329 -7.60 -0.06 -13.22
C ALA A 329 -6.72 -0.59 -12.06
N HIS A 330 -5.76 -1.45 -12.40
CA HIS A 330 -4.92 -2.19 -11.48
C HIS A 330 -3.66 -1.42 -11.07
N HIS A 331 -3.44 -0.24 -11.66
CA HIS A 331 -2.26 0.59 -11.43
C HIS A 331 -2.69 2.04 -11.29
N ILE A 332 -2.14 2.72 -10.28
CA ILE A 332 -2.38 4.13 -10.00
C ILE A 332 -1.09 4.73 -9.47
N ALA A 333 -0.72 5.91 -9.96
CA ALA A 333 0.36 6.70 -9.39
C ALA A 333 -0.06 8.18 -9.34
N VAL A 334 0.55 8.92 -8.41
CA VAL A 334 0.29 10.36 -8.24
C VAL A 334 1.63 11.09 -8.26
N ALA A 335 1.77 12.06 -9.17
CA ALA A 335 2.96 12.90 -9.26
C ALA A 335 2.96 13.99 -8.17
N ASP A 336 4.10 14.64 -7.95
CA ASP A 336 4.29 15.68 -6.92
C ASP A 336 3.35 16.89 -7.08
N ASP A 337 2.91 17.17 -8.30
CA ASP A 337 1.93 18.24 -8.58
C ASP A 337 0.47 17.80 -8.34
N GLY A 338 0.28 16.56 -7.90
CA GLY A 338 -1.03 15.96 -7.64
C GLY A 338 -1.72 15.45 -8.90
N THR A 339 -1.06 15.36 -10.04
CA THR A 339 -1.60 14.70 -11.23
C THR A 339 -1.75 13.20 -10.96
N VAL A 340 -2.92 12.63 -11.27
CA VAL A 340 -3.20 11.20 -11.09
C VAL A 340 -3.18 10.49 -12.43
N LEU A 341 -2.47 9.37 -12.51
CA LEU A 341 -2.47 8.49 -13.68
C LEU A 341 -2.91 7.08 -13.28
N LEU A 342 -3.91 6.54 -13.98
CA LEU A 342 -4.37 5.16 -13.82
C LEU A 342 -4.11 4.37 -15.10
N GLY A 343 -3.84 3.07 -14.94
CA GLY A 343 -3.61 2.14 -16.03
C GLY A 343 -4.49 0.91 -15.99
N SER A 344 -5.07 0.57 -17.14
CA SER A 344 -5.89 -0.63 -17.31
C SER A 344 -5.01 -1.85 -17.62
N ALA A 345 -5.12 -2.89 -16.80
CA ALA A 345 -4.41 -4.16 -17.01
C ALA A 345 -5.00 -5.00 -18.16
N SER A 346 -6.22 -4.71 -18.60
CA SER A 346 -6.85 -5.37 -19.75
C SER A 346 -6.66 -4.62 -21.07
N GLY A 347 -5.90 -3.53 -21.07
CA GLY A 347 -5.64 -2.72 -22.27
C GLY A 347 -6.76 -1.75 -22.61
N GLY A 348 -7.52 -1.30 -21.61
CA GLY A 348 -8.51 -0.22 -21.75
C GLY A 348 -7.90 1.19 -21.89
N GLY A 349 -6.58 1.33 -21.79
CA GLY A 349 -5.85 2.59 -21.90
C GLY A 349 -5.30 3.13 -20.58
N LEU A 350 -4.90 4.40 -20.62
CA LEU A 350 -4.54 5.21 -19.45
C LEU A 350 -5.63 6.24 -19.17
N GLN A 351 -5.85 6.58 -17.90
CA GLN A 351 -6.72 7.67 -17.48
C GLN A 351 -5.92 8.70 -16.68
N LEU A 352 -5.83 9.92 -17.21
CA LEU A 352 -5.03 11.01 -16.67
C LEU A 352 -5.93 12.11 -16.08
N LEU A 353 -5.71 12.49 -14.84
CA LEU A 353 -6.43 13.56 -14.15
C LEU A 353 -5.45 14.62 -13.62
N ASP A 354 -5.42 15.79 -14.26
CA ASP A 354 -4.66 16.96 -13.79
C ASP A 354 -5.35 17.66 -12.60
N SER A 355 -6.62 17.34 -12.36
CA SER A 355 -7.39 17.82 -11.21
C SER A 355 -8.43 16.79 -10.78
N LEU A 356 -8.78 16.80 -9.49
CA LEU A 356 -9.77 15.87 -8.95
C LEU A 356 -11.19 16.33 -9.31
N PRO A 357 -12.12 15.40 -9.60
CA PRO A 357 -13.52 15.73 -9.89
C PRO A 357 -14.34 16.01 -8.62
N PHE A 358 -13.67 16.19 -7.48
CA PHE A 358 -14.26 16.51 -6.19
C PHE A 358 -13.33 17.43 -5.39
N ASP A 359 -13.93 18.23 -4.51
CA ASP A 359 -13.17 19.05 -3.55
C ASP A 359 -12.77 18.19 -2.36
N ALA A 360 -11.49 17.82 -2.28
CA ALA A 360 -10.95 17.18 -1.08
C ALA A 360 -11.02 18.19 0.08
N LYS A 361 -11.63 17.80 1.21
CA LYS A 361 -11.77 18.72 2.36
C LYS A 361 -10.39 19.12 2.84
N GLU A 362 -10.11 20.41 3.00
CA GLU A 362 -8.78 20.90 3.37
C GLU A 362 -8.34 20.36 4.74
N SER A 363 -7.04 20.09 4.89
CA SER A 363 -6.43 19.72 6.17
C SER A 363 -6.54 20.88 7.18
N ALA A 364 -7.09 20.62 8.37
CA ALA A 364 -7.07 21.58 9.47
C ALA A 364 -5.65 21.89 10.00
N ALA A 365 -4.61 21.18 9.53
CA ALA A 365 -3.24 21.32 10.03
C ALA A 365 -2.54 22.64 9.64
N LYS A 366 -3.09 23.46 8.74
CA LYS A 366 -2.54 24.79 8.43
C LYS A 366 -2.79 25.85 9.51
N ASN A 367 -3.60 25.58 10.54
CA ASN A 367 -3.95 26.58 11.55
C ASN A 367 -3.03 26.64 12.79
N SER A 368 -1.94 25.86 12.88
CA SER A 368 -1.01 25.96 14.02
C SER A 368 0.10 27.01 13.85
N ALA A 369 0.29 27.58 12.66
CA ALA A 369 1.33 28.59 12.41
C ALA A 369 0.97 30.02 12.88
N THR A 370 -0.21 30.22 13.49
CA THR A 370 -0.67 31.55 13.96
C THR A 370 -0.81 31.65 15.49
N GLN A 371 -0.19 30.74 16.25
CA GLN A 371 -0.17 30.81 17.72
C GLN A 371 1.21 31.13 18.34
N ASP A 372 2.18 31.59 17.55
CA ASP A 372 3.49 32.04 18.06
C ASP A 372 3.68 33.57 18.07
N SER A 373 2.65 34.38 17.79
CA SER A 373 2.74 35.85 17.91
C SER A 373 2.17 36.45 19.19
N ALA A 374 1.66 35.63 20.13
CA ALA A 374 1.10 36.12 21.40
C ALA A 374 2.09 36.15 22.57
N ALA A 375 3.39 35.92 22.31
CA ALA A 375 4.44 35.94 23.33
C ALA A 375 5.53 36.98 23.03
N SER A 376 5.17 38.22 22.72
CA SER A 376 6.14 39.34 22.73
C SER A 376 5.59 40.73 23.12
N GLU A 377 4.47 40.80 23.85
CA GLU A 377 3.99 42.04 24.46
C GLU A 377 3.73 41.88 25.96
N SER A 378 4.80 41.67 26.73
CA SER A 378 4.80 41.91 28.18
C SER A 378 6.21 42.22 28.68
N ALA A 379 6.82 43.29 28.17
CA ALA A 379 8.01 43.89 28.78
C ALA A 379 8.12 45.38 28.43
N ALA A 380 7.25 46.21 29.01
CA ALA A 380 7.47 47.65 29.12
C ALA A 380 6.85 48.17 30.42
N ALA A 381 7.59 48.08 31.52
CA ALA A 381 7.32 48.88 32.72
C ALA A 381 7.94 50.28 32.52
N PRO A 382 7.23 51.38 32.82
CA PRO A 382 7.80 52.71 32.72
C PRO A 382 8.68 53.00 33.93
N LYS A 383 9.82 53.66 33.69
CA LYS A 383 10.60 54.32 34.73
C LYS A 383 9.82 55.50 35.30
N ASN A 384 9.59 55.47 36.62
CA ASN A 384 9.78 56.61 37.52
C ASN A 384 10.01 56.11 38.94
#